data_AF-A0A3A4XLP9-F1
#
_entry.id   AF-A0A3A4XLP9-F1
#
_cell.length_a   1.000
_cell.length_b   1.000
_cell.length_c   1.000
_cell.angle_alpha   90.00
_cell.angle_beta   90.00
_cell.angle_gamma   90.00
#
_symmetry.space_group_name_H-M   'P 1'
#
loop_
_entity.id
_entity.type
_entity.pdbx_description
1 polymer ?
#
loop_
_entity_poly.entity_id
_entity_poly.type
_entity_poly.pdbx_seq_one_letter_code
_entity_poly.pdbx_strand_id
1 'polypeptide(L)'
;MKQDALDTAPARLRGERIVAGLLGEKERLICADVLSRAREGKVLVAIGGGIACSAYSGFLRATKDLDLFVLPEDAEKLLKILARAGFEE
;
A
#
# COMPACT_ATOMS: atom_id res chain seq x y z
N MET A 1 -9.18 33.95 25.41
CA MET A 1 -10.07 32.98 24.74
C MET A 1 -10.47 33.56 23.40
N LYS A 2 -9.84 33.11 22.32
CA LYS A 2 -10.33 33.09 20.94
C LYS A 2 -9.33 32.21 20.17
N GLN A 3 -9.77 30.97 19.97
CA GLN A 3 -9.20 29.98 19.07
C GLN A 3 -9.25 30.53 17.63
N ASP A 4 -8.45 29.94 16.75
CA ASP A 4 -8.48 30.08 15.28
C ASP A 4 -7.47 31.07 14.68
N ALA A 5 -6.30 30.53 14.31
CA ALA A 5 -5.69 30.80 13.01
C ALA A 5 -4.61 29.76 12.69
N LEU A 6 -4.88 28.97 11.64
CA LEU A 6 -3.90 28.34 10.73
C LEU A 6 -3.19 27.06 11.20
N ASP A 7 -3.99 26.01 11.40
CA ASP A 7 -3.52 24.62 11.37
C ASP A 7 -4.08 23.87 10.14
N THR A 8 -4.16 24.56 9.00
CA THR A 8 -4.73 24.02 7.75
C THR A 8 -3.65 23.43 6.84
N ALA A 9 -2.97 22.38 7.32
CA ALA A 9 -2.50 21.36 6.39
C ALA A 9 -3.75 20.55 5.97
N PRO A 10 -3.96 20.23 4.68
CA PRO A 10 -5.11 19.40 4.30
C PRO A 10 -4.99 18.11 5.09
N ALA A 11 -6.04 17.80 5.87
CA ALA A 11 -6.10 16.63 6.73
C ALA A 11 -5.55 15.44 5.96
N ARG A 12 -4.33 14.98 6.31
CA ARG A 12 -3.65 13.84 5.66
C ARG A 12 -4.74 12.80 5.42
N LEU A 13 -5.10 12.58 4.16
CA LEU A 13 -6.04 11.53 3.84
C LEU A 13 -5.41 10.26 4.42
N ARG A 14 -6.01 9.71 5.49
CA ARG A 14 -5.54 8.46 6.09
C ARG A 14 -5.47 7.44 4.97
N GLY A 15 -4.41 6.63 4.91
CA GLY A 15 -4.15 5.70 3.81
C GLY A 15 -5.37 4.86 3.43
N GLU A 16 -6.22 4.52 4.40
CA GLU A 16 -7.52 3.86 4.21
C GLU A 16 -8.45 4.57 3.21
N ARG A 17 -8.59 5.91 3.26
CA ARG A 17 -9.45 6.66 2.34
C ARG A 17 -8.89 6.69 0.92
N ILE A 18 -7.57 6.64 0.79
CA ILE A 18 -6.86 6.65 -0.48
C ILE A 18 -7.00 5.30 -1.14
N VAL A 19 -6.73 4.22 -0.40
CA VAL A 19 -6.88 2.84 -0.89
C VAL A 19 -8.34 2.55 -1.25
N ALA A 20 -9.32 3.01 -0.45
CA ALA A 20 -10.74 2.85 -0.74
C ALA A 20 -11.20 3.58 -2.02
N GLY A 21 -10.58 4.72 -2.35
CA GLY A 21 -10.89 5.50 -3.55
C GLY A 21 -10.17 5.02 -4.81
N LEU A 22 -9.12 4.21 -4.69
CA LEU A 22 -8.30 3.74 -5.82
C LEU A 22 -8.65 2.31 -6.25
N LEU A 23 -8.97 1.45 -5.30
CA LEU A 23 -9.11 0.01 -5.52
C LEU A 23 -10.51 -0.44 -5.12
N GLY A 24 -11.10 -1.34 -5.90
CA GLY A 24 -12.34 -2.03 -5.53
C GLY A 24 -12.11 -2.98 -4.35
N GLU A 25 -13.20 -3.56 -3.82
CA GLU A 25 -13.12 -4.44 -2.65
C GLU A 25 -12.23 -5.66 -2.89
N LYS A 26 -12.38 -6.30 -4.05
CA LYS A 26 -11.59 -7.48 -4.42
C LYS A 26 -10.10 -7.15 -4.50
N GLU A 27 -9.73 -6.04 -5.15
CA GLU A 27 -8.34 -5.62 -5.28
C GLU A 27 -7.73 -5.28 -3.92
N ARG A 28 -8.49 -4.65 -3.02
CA ARG A 28 -8.04 -4.37 -1.65
C ARG A 28 -7.79 -5.64 -0.86
N LEU A 29 -8.65 -6.66 -0.99
CA LEU A 29 -8.46 -7.95 -0.32
C LEU A 29 -7.22 -8.67 -0.82
N ILE A 30 -6.96 -8.64 -2.14
CA ILE A 30 -5.73 -9.18 -2.73
C ILE A 30 -4.50 -8.45 -2.18
N CYS A 31 -4.52 -7.11 -2.17
CA CYS A 31 -3.41 -6.33 -1.63
C CYS A 31 -3.16 -6.63 -0.15
N ALA A 32 -4.23 -6.76 0.64
CA ALA A 32 -4.14 -7.09 2.06
C ALA A 32 -3.55 -8.49 2.29
N ASP A 33 -3.95 -9.49 1.49
CA ASP A 33 -3.38 -10.83 1.56
C ASP A 33 -1.88 -10.80 1.25
N VAL A 34 -1.46 -10.20 0.14
CA VAL A 34 -0.03 -10.04 -0.21
C VAL A 34 0.78 -9.42 0.94
N LEU A 35 0.28 -8.31 1.53
CA LEU A 35 0.96 -7.65 2.64
C LEU A 35 0.96 -8.49 3.93
N SER A 36 -0.11 -9.25 4.20
CA SER A 36 -0.16 -10.18 5.33
C SER A 36 0.86 -11.30 5.18
N ARG A 37 0.97 -11.90 3.98
CA ARG A 37 1.95 -12.94 3.67
C ARG A 37 3.38 -12.45 3.81
N ALA A 38 3.68 -11.25 3.31
CA ALA A 38 5.01 -10.65 3.48
C ALA A 38 5.35 -10.46 4.98
N ARG A 39 4.39 -9.95 5.76
CA ARG A 39 4.53 -9.76 7.21
C ARG A 39 4.72 -11.08 7.96
N GLU A 40 3.90 -12.10 7.67
CA GLU A 40 4.01 -13.45 8.24
C GLU A 40 5.37 -14.09 7.93
N GLY A 41 5.85 -13.90 6.69
CA GLY A 41 7.17 -14.33 6.24
C GLY A 41 8.33 -13.48 6.76
N LYS A 42 8.06 -12.45 7.58
CA LYS A 42 9.05 -11.49 8.08
C LYS A 42 9.88 -10.89 6.95
N VAL A 43 9.22 -10.49 5.87
CA VAL A 43 9.81 -9.75 4.75
C VAL A 43 9.39 -8.30 4.88
N LEU A 44 10.37 -7.40 4.97
CA LEU A 44 10.11 -5.96 4.97
C LEU A 44 9.82 -5.51 3.54
N VAL A 45 8.69 -4.84 3.35
CA VAL A 45 8.29 -4.27 2.07
C VAL A 45 7.89 -2.81 2.24
N ALA A 46 8.14 -2.00 1.22
CA ALA A 46 7.62 -0.65 1.11
C ALA A 46 6.64 -0.56 -0.06
N ILE A 47 5.45 -0.01 0.17
CA ILE A 47 4.48 0.22 -0.90
C ILE A 47 4.98 1.36 -1.78
N GLY A 48 4.99 1.12 -3.09
CA GLY A 48 5.37 2.07 -4.12
C GLY A 48 4.21 2.50 -5.01
N GLY A 49 4.55 3.02 -6.18
CA GLY A 49 3.61 3.15 -7.29
C GLY A 49 2.45 4.12 -7.06
N GLY A 50 1.29 3.79 -7.64
CA GLY A 50 0.09 4.64 -7.60
C GLY A 50 -0.48 4.81 -6.20
N ILE A 51 -0.42 3.75 -5.38
CA ILE A 51 -0.86 3.78 -3.99
C ILE A 51 0.02 4.75 -3.18
N ALA A 52 1.35 4.60 -3.23
CA ALA A 52 2.26 5.48 -2.52
C ALA A 52 2.19 6.93 -3.03
N CYS A 53 2.18 7.12 -4.35
CA CYS A 53 2.06 8.45 -4.94
C CYS A 53 0.79 9.14 -4.46
N SER A 54 -0.35 8.44 -4.43
CA SER A 54 -1.59 9.03 -3.94
C SER A 54 -1.55 9.30 -2.44
N ALA A 55 -0.94 8.41 -1.66
CA ALA A 55 -0.74 8.56 -0.21
C ALA A 55 0.08 9.80 0.16
N TYR A 56 1.17 10.04 -0.55
CA TYR A 56 2.12 11.10 -0.19
C TYR A 56 1.84 12.43 -0.89
N SER A 57 1.26 12.42 -2.10
CA SER A 57 0.96 13.66 -2.83
C SER A 57 -0.41 14.25 -2.49
N GLY A 58 -1.35 13.45 -1.98
CA GLY A 58 -2.74 13.85 -1.78
C GLY A 58 -3.58 13.89 -3.07
N PHE A 59 -3.00 13.54 -4.23
CA PHE A 59 -3.71 13.44 -5.51
C PHE A 59 -4.00 11.98 -5.84
N LEU A 60 -5.20 11.68 -6.32
CA LEU A 60 -5.52 10.32 -6.76
C LEU A 60 -4.84 10.02 -8.10
N ARG A 61 -3.95 9.02 -8.09
CA ARG A 61 -3.41 8.39 -9.29
C ARG A 61 -3.99 7.00 -9.41
N ALA A 62 -4.90 6.82 -10.38
CA ALA A 62 -5.48 5.52 -10.68
C ALA A 62 -4.38 4.46 -10.89
N THR A 63 -4.55 3.31 -10.23
CA THR A 63 -3.67 2.15 -10.35
C THR A 63 -4.51 0.89 -10.18
N LYS A 64 -4.13 -0.18 -10.88
CA LYS A 64 -4.68 -1.52 -10.69
C LYS A 64 -3.68 -2.47 -10.05
N ASP A 65 -2.44 -2.02 -9.94
CA ASP A 65 -1.30 -2.81 -9.53
C ASP A 65 -0.89 -2.44 -8.09
N LEU A 66 -0.25 -3.41 -7.43
CA LEU A 66 0.43 -3.24 -6.14
C LEU A 66 1.94 -3.28 -6.38
N ASP A 67 2.57 -2.11 -6.34
CA ASP A 67 4.03 -2.01 -6.42
C ASP A 67 4.65 -2.17 -5.03
N LEU A 68 5.59 -3.11 -4.88
CA LEU A 68 6.35 -3.31 -3.65
C LEU A 68 7.84 -3.18 -3.92
N PHE A 69 8.52 -2.41 -3.08
CA PHE A 69 9.97 -2.46 -2.94
C PHE A 69 10.32 -3.45 -1.84
N VAL A 70 11.28 -4.31 -2.12
CA VAL A 70 11.83 -5.31 -1.21
C VAL A 70 13.36 -5.24 -1.28
N LEU A 71 14.03 -5.65 -0.21
CA LEU A 71 15.48 -5.79 -0.25
C LEU A 71 15.87 -6.91 -1.22
N PRO A 72 16.97 -6.77 -1.99
CA PRO A 72 17.40 -7.78 -2.96
C PRO A 72 17.52 -9.19 -2.36
N GLU A 73 18.03 -9.30 -1.13
CA GLU A 73 18.19 -10.55 -0.39
C GLU A 73 16.86 -11.23 -0.02
N ASP A 74 15.75 -10.48 0.03
CA ASP A 74 14.42 -10.97 0.40
C ASP A 74 13.51 -11.19 -0.82
N ALA A 75 13.90 -10.77 -2.03
CA ALA A 75 13.06 -10.83 -3.22
C ALA A 75 12.61 -12.27 -3.55
N GLU A 76 13.56 -13.19 -3.66
CA GLU A 76 13.31 -14.62 -3.89
C GLU A 76 12.46 -15.27 -2.79
N LYS A 77 12.64 -14.81 -1.54
CA LYS A 77 11.88 -15.31 -0.41
C LYS A 77 10.42 -14.85 -0.50
N LEU A 78 10.19 -13.58 -0.85
CA LEU A 78 8.86 -13.04 -1.05
C LEU A 78 8.12 -13.75 -2.18
N LEU A 79 8.78 -13.96 -3.33
CA LEU A 79 8.20 -14.70 -4.46
C LEU A 79 7.76 -16.11 -4.05
N LYS A 80 8.60 -16.85 -3.32
CA LYS A 80 8.26 -18.17 -2.80
C LYS A 80 7.10 -18.16 -1.80
N ILE A 81 6.99 -17.11 -0.98
CA ILE A 81 5.87 -16.95 -0.04
C ILE A 81 4.57 -16.73 -0.82
N LEU A 82 4.58 -15.85 -1.83
CA LEU A 82 3.40 -15.55 -2.65
C LEU A 82 2.99 -16.74 -3.51
N ALA A 83 3.95 -17.45 -4.12
CA ALA A 83 3.69 -18.67 -4.86
C ALA A 83 2.98 -19.74 -4.01
N ARG A 84 3.41 -19.92 -2.75
CA ARG A 84 2.74 -20.84 -1.80
C ARG A 84 1.34 -20.41 -1.39
N ALA A 85 1.03 -19.12 -1.50
CA ALA A 85 -0.31 -18.57 -1.27
C ALA A 85 -1.21 -18.66 -2.52
N GLY A 86 -0.69 -19.17 -3.65
CA GLY A 86 -1.45 -19.36 -4.88
C GLY A 86 -1.36 -18.19 -5.87
N PHE A 87 -0.43 -17.25 -5.65
CA PHE A 87 -0.11 -16.23 -6.65
C PHE A 87 0.87 -16.78 -7.69
N GLU A 88 0.73 -16.34 -8.94
CA GLU A 88 1.61 -16.72 -10.05
C GLU A 88 2.58 -15.57 -10.36
N GLU A 89 3.73 -15.93 -10.95
CA GLU A 89 4.68 -14.98 -11.55
C GLU A 89 4.30 -14.63 -12.99
#